data_AF-A0A7S0L6V2-F1
#
_entry.id   AF-A0A7S0L6V2-F1
#
_cell.length_a   1.000
_cell.length_b   1.000
_cell.length_c   1.000
_cell.angle_alpha   90.00
_cell.angle_beta   90.00
_cell.angle_gamma   90.00
#
_symmetry.space_group_name_H-M   'P 1'
#
loop_
_entity.id
_entity.type
_entity.pdbx_description
1 polymer ?
#
loop_
_entity_poly.entity_id
_entity_poly.type
_entity_poly.pdbx_seq_one_letter_code
_entity_poly.pdbx_strand_id
1 'polypeptide(L)'
;VDRFVLRVPLWPRAHSRSEEVRVRAVAAASSEANIFLVLVTLTLPCCRLMNKPVVTFVTGNAKKLEEVRAILGGESLPVELTSRKLDLPELQGEPEEISARKCELASEQVGGPVFVEDTSLCFNALAGLPGPYIKWFLEKTGHEGLNNLLASYEDKSAYAQCIFAFSAGPGCSPVTFDGRTPGIIVPARGPHDFGWDPIFQPDGYTLTYAEMDKAEKNKISHRYRALAKLQQYLVDNADALSAPPAAKVAKGT
;
A
#
# COMPACT_ATOMS: atom_id res chain seq x y z
N VAL A 1 -10.37 52.99 24.70
CA VAL A 1 -9.29 52.15 24.15
C VAL A 1 -8.47 51.73 25.34
N ASP A 2 -8.74 50.54 25.89
CA ASP A 2 -7.90 49.94 26.91
C ASP A 2 -7.57 48.52 26.44
N ARG A 3 -6.28 48.26 26.24
CA ARG A 3 -5.77 46.93 25.87
C ARG A 3 -5.52 46.15 27.16
N PHE A 4 -6.39 45.21 27.50
CA PHE A 4 -6.06 44.21 28.51
C PHE A 4 -5.33 43.03 27.85
N VAL A 5 -4.12 42.75 28.33
CA VAL A 5 -3.34 41.56 27.95
C VAL A 5 -3.52 40.52 29.05
N LEU A 6 -4.37 39.52 28.81
CA LEU A 6 -4.50 38.35 29.68
C LEU A 6 -3.39 37.34 29.32
N ARG A 7 -2.42 37.15 30.22
CA ARG A 7 -1.43 36.06 30.12
C ARG A 7 -2.02 34.80 30.78
N VAL A 8 -2.34 33.80 29.96
CA VAL A 8 -2.73 32.46 30.42
C VAL A 8 -1.49 31.58 30.42
N PRO A 9 -1.18 30.82 31.48
CA PRO A 9 0.02 29.98 31.53
C PRO A 9 -0.10 28.81 30.53
N LEU A 10 0.87 28.71 29.62
CA LEU A 10 1.08 27.53 28.77
C LEU A 10 1.97 26.53 29.51
N TRP A 11 1.44 25.32 29.79
CA TRP A 11 2.24 24.14 30.15
C TRP A 11 2.93 23.58 28.87
N PRO A 12 4.12 22.94 28.93
CA PRO A 12 5.22 23.26 28.05
C PRO A 12 5.28 22.49 26.73
N ARG A 13 5.98 23.15 25.81
CA ARG A 13 6.27 22.85 24.40
C ARG A 13 6.75 21.43 24.10
N ALA A 14 6.29 20.92 22.95
CA ALA A 14 7.19 20.37 21.93
C ALA A 14 7.02 21.20 20.63
N HIS A 15 8.11 21.42 19.92
CA HIS A 15 8.33 22.48 18.95
C HIS A 15 7.49 22.36 17.65
N SER A 16 6.75 23.41 17.26
CA SER A 16 7.11 24.31 16.13
C SER A 16 5.95 25.24 15.73
N ARG A 17 6.28 26.51 15.44
CA ARG A 17 5.45 27.65 14.99
C ARG A 17 4.45 28.24 16.02
N SER A 18 4.79 29.43 16.52
CA SER A 18 3.88 30.31 17.27
C SER A 18 3.07 31.17 16.30
N GLU A 19 1.76 30.95 16.20
CA GLU A 19 0.84 31.88 15.54
C GLU A 19 0.17 32.77 16.59
N GLU A 20 0.24 34.10 16.41
CA GLU A 20 -0.45 35.06 17.26
C GLU A 20 -1.96 35.06 16.97
N VAL A 21 -2.76 34.64 17.96
CA VAL A 21 -4.22 34.74 17.89
C VAL A 21 -4.64 36.18 18.24
N ARG A 22 -5.14 36.93 17.26
CA ARG A 22 -5.77 38.25 17.50
C ARG A 22 -7.23 38.07 17.88
N VAL A 23 -7.56 38.32 19.14
CA VAL A 23 -8.94 38.34 19.65
C VAL A 23 -9.56 39.73 19.43
N ARG A 24 -10.71 39.81 18.76
CA ARG A 24 -11.57 41.01 18.74
C ARG A 24 -12.70 40.80 19.73
N ALA A 25 -12.71 41.55 20.84
CA ALA A 25 -13.85 41.63 21.74
C ALA A 25 -14.88 42.63 21.18
N VAL A 26 -16.15 42.22 21.08
CA VAL A 26 -17.27 43.13 20.83
C VAL A 26 -18.02 43.27 22.15
N ALA A 27 -17.97 44.46 22.75
CA ALA A 27 -18.74 44.76 23.95
C ALA A 27 -20.12 45.28 23.55
N ALA A 28 -21.19 44.62 23.99
CA ALA A 28 -22.54 45.18 24.00
C ALA A 28 -22.86 45.62 25.43
N ALA A 29 -23.25 46.89 25.60
CA ALA A 29 -23.61 47.44 26.91
C ALA A 29 -25.13 47.31 27.11
N SER A 30 -25.55 46.64 28.18
CA SER A 30 -26.90 46.77 28.73
C SER A 30 -26.81 46.92 30.24
N SER A 31 -27.45 47.97 30.76
CA SER A 31 -27.56 48.26 32.19
C SER A 31 -28.55 47.32 32.84
N GLU A 32 -28.05 46.37 33.62
CA GLU A 32 -28.56 45.90 34.93
C GLU A 32 -28.05 44.48 35.18
N ALA A 33 -27.55 44.27 36.41
CA ALA A 33 -27.03 43.03 36.98
C ALA A 33 -25.72 42.45 36.40
N ASN A 34 -24.70 42.41 37.28
CA ASN A 34 -23.41 41.75 37.11
C ASN A 34 -23.55 40.30 36.61
N ILE A 35 -23.20 40.04 35.36
CA ILE A 35 -22.50 38.83 34.87
C ILE A 35 -21.85 39.22 33.53
N PHE A 36 -20.52 39.38 33.53
CA PHE A 36 -19.76 39.49 32.28
C PHE A 36 -19.61 38.09 31.68
N LEU A 37 -20.56 37.67 30.84
CA LEU A 37 -20.40 36.48 30.01
C LEU A 37 -19.58 36.87 28.78
N VAL A 38 -18.26 36.75 28.87
CA VAL A 38 -17.37 36.90 27.71
C VAL A 38 -17.54 35.65 26.84
N LEU A 39 -18.39 35.73 25.81
CA LEU A 39 -18.41 34.74 24.74
C LEU A 39 -17.10 34.90 23.95
N VAL A 40 -16.09 34.11 24.31
CA VAL A 40 -14.91 33.92 23.47
C VAL A 40 -15.32 32.98 22.34
N THR A 41 -15.70 33.54 21.19
CA THR A 41 -15.76 32.78 19.94
C THR A 41 -14.33 32.46 19.50
N LEU A 42 -13.78 31.39 20.07
CA LEU A 42 -12.62 30.70 19.51
C LEU A 42 -13.06 30.16 18.14
N THR A 43 -12.75 30.91 17.08
CA THR A 43 -12.58 30.32 15.75
C THR A 43 -11.32 29.47 15.82
N LEU A 44 -11.42 28.32 16.50
CA LEU A 44 -10.54 27.21 16.18
C LEU A 44 -10.67 27.02 14.67
N PRO A 45 -9.57 26.97 13.89
CA PRO A 45 -9.68 26.46 12.54
C PRO A 45 -10.41 25.13 12.73
N CYS A 46 -11.54 24.98 12.06
CA CYS A 46 -12.19 23.69 11.95
C CYS A 46 -11.10 22.79 11.39
N CYS A 47 -10.42 22.06 12.27
CA CYS A 47 -9.65 20.90 11.90
C CYS A 47 -10.72 20.01 11.28
N ARG A 48 -10.91 20.17 9.96
CA ARG A 48 -11.44 19.09 9.16
C ARG A 48 -10.59 17.91 9.60
N LEU A 49 -11.18 16.99 10.36
CA LEU A 49 -10.79 15.60 10.27
C LEU A 49 -10.82 15.33 8.78
N MET A 50 -9.67 15.46 8.12
CA MET A 50 -9.52 15.10 6.73
C MET A 50 -9.67 13.59 6.76
N ASN A 51 -10.88 13.11 6.47
CA ASN A 51 -11.08 11.68 6.26
C ASN A 51 -10.05 11.26 5.22
N LYS A 52 -9.16 10.36 5.62
CA LYS A 52 -8.15 9.83 4.72
C LYS A 52 -8.87 9.19 3.52
N PRO A 53 -8.46 9.45 2.27
CA PRO A 53 -9.05 8.78 1.13
C PRO A 53 -8.92 7.26 1.29
N VAL A 54 -10.00 6.54 0.99
CA VAL A 54 -10.05 5.09 1.11
C VAL A 54 -9.43 4.47 -0.13
N VAL A 55 -8.45 3.59 0.06
CA VAL A 55 -7.83 2.79 -1.00
C VAL A 55 -8.14 1.32 -0.75
N THR A 56 -8.69 0.65 -1.76
CA THR A 56 -9.07 -0.76 -1.67
C THR A 56 -7.94 -1.66 -2.15
N PHE A 57 -7.46 -2.55 -1.29
CA PHE A 57 -6.63 -3.68 -1.70
C PHE A 57 -7.51 -4.84 -2.16
N VAL A 58 -7.39 -5.22 -3.43
CA VAL A 58 -8.10 -6.39 -3.95
C VAL A 58 -7.23 -7.64 -3.81
N THR A 59 -7.60 -8.49 -2.86
CA THR A 59 -6.94 -9.78 -2.62
C THR A 59 -7.90 -10.79 -2.02
N GLY A 60 -7.75 -12.05 -2.40
CA GLY A 60 -8.39 -13.20 -1.73
C GLY A 60 -7.46 -13.95 -0.78
N ASN A 61 -6.18 -13.55 -0.67
CA ASN A 61 -5.16 -14.26 0.08
C ASN A 61 -4.90 -13.58 1.43
N ALA A 62 -5.31 -14.23 2.53
CA ALA A 62 -5.18 -13.70 3.88
C ALA A 62 -3.72 -13.44 4.30
N LYS A 63 -2.77 -14.29 3.88
CA LYS A 63 -1.34 -14.12 4.18
C LYS A 63 -0.75 -12.90 3.45
N LYS A 64 -1.15 -12.67 2.19
CA LYS A 64 -0.77 -11.44 1.46
C LYS A 64 -1.28 -10.19 2.18
N LEU A 65 -2.53 -10.22 2.65
CA LEU A 65 -3.12 -9.12 3.41
C LEU A 65 -2.39 -8.87 4.74
N GLU A 66 -2.00 -9.92 5.46
CA GLU A 66 -1.18 -9.81 6.67
C GLU A 66 0.15 -9.10 6.38
N GLU A 67 0.87 -9.52 5.33
CA GLU A 67 2.14 -8.90 4.95
C GLU A 67 1.97 -7.44 4.51
N VAL A 68 0.98 -7.13 3.67
CA VAL A 68 0.69 -5.76 3.25
C VAL A 68 0.36 -4.87 4.45
N ARG A 69 -0.43 -5.36 5.41
CA ARG A 69 -0.73 -4.63 6.65
C ARG A 69 0.48 -4.50 7.55
N ALA A 70 1.37 -5.48 7.62
CA ALA A 70 2.60 -5.36 8.40
C ALA A 70 3.54 -4.28 7.82
N ILE A 71 3.53 -4.09 6.50
CA ILE A 71 4.42 -3.14 5.81
C ILE A 71 3.78 -1.74 5.70
N LEU A 72 2.49 -1.65 5.40
CA LEU A 72 1.74 -0.40 5.23
C LEU A 72 0.93 0.01 6.48
N GLY A 73 0.77 -0.80 7.51
CA GLY A 73 -0.18 -0.54 8.62
C GLY A 73 0.20 0.58 9.59
N GLY A 74 1.14 1.46 9.24
CA GLY A 74 1.57 2.57 10.09
C GLY A 74 0.62 3.78 10.02
N GLU A 75 0.52 4.53 11.12
CA GLU A 75 -0.31 5.75 11.21
C GLU A 75 0.05 6.84 10.19
N SER A 76 1.26 6.76 9.61
CA SER A 76 1.83 7.72 8.67
C SER A 76 1.27 7.65 7.25
N LEU A 77 0.49 6.63 6.88
CA LEU A 77 -0.09 6.59 5.54
C LEU A 77 -1.21 7.64 5.39
N PRO A 78 -1.21 8.43 4.30
CA PRO A 78 -2.23 9.44 4.06
C PRO A 78 -3.59 8.85 3.64
N VAL A 79 -3.67 7.54 3.44
CA VAL A 79 -4.87 6.81 2.99
C VAL A 79 -5.39 5.88 4.08
N GLU A 80 -6.68 5.56 4.03
CA GLU A 80 -7.28 4.45 4.79
C GLU A 80 -7.28 3.19 3.91
N LEU A 81 -6.68 2.11 4.39
CA LEU A 81 -6.61 0.85 3.65
C LEU A 81 -7.80 -0.06 3.99
N THR A 82 -8.59 -0.40 2.98
CA THR A 82 -9.61 -1.45 3.08
C THR A 82 -9.22 -2.64 2.20
N SER A 83 -9.83 -3.80 2.41
CA SER A 83 -9.58 -4.99 1.59
C SER A 83 -10.88 -5.59 1.08
N ARG A 84 -10.94 -5.94 -0.20
CA ARG A 84 -12.09 -6.58 -0.83
C ARG A 84 -11.65 -7.80 -1.63
N LYS A 85 -12.35 -8.91 -1.48
CA LYS A 85 -12.19 -10.06 -2.38
C LYS A 85 -13.07 -9.83 -3.61
N LEU A 86 -12.46 -9.83 -4.78
CA LEU A 86 -13.14 -9.81 -6.08
C LEU A 86 -12.77 -11.05 -6.87
N ASP A 87 -13.69 -11.50 -7.71
CA ASP A 87 -13.40 -12.51 -8.72
C ASP A 87 -12.86 -11.79 -9.96
N LEU A 88 -11.56 -11.93 -10.19
CA LEU A 88 -10.83 -11.31 -11.30
C LEU A 88 -10.18 -12.42 -12.12
N PRO A 89 -10.16 -12.29 -13.46
CA PRO A 89 -9.51 -13.28 -14.30
C PRO A 89 -8.00 -13.33 -14.01
N GLU A 90 -7.44 -14.54 -13.99
CA GLU A 90 -5.99 -14.74 -14.02
C GLU A 90 -5.54 -14.66 -15.48
N LEU A 91 -5.06 -13.49 -15.88
CA LEU A 91 -4.69 -13.18 -17.25
C LEU A 91 -3.35 -13.84 -17.64
N GLN A 92 -3.11 -13.98 -18.93
CA GLN A 92 -1.84 -14.45 -19.50
C GLN A 92 -1.14 -13.28 -20.21
N GLY A 93 0.19 -13.33 -20.25
CA GLY A 93 1.02 -12.27 -20.83
C GLY A 93 2.26 -12.00 -19.99
N GLU A 94 2.85 -10.82 -20.19
CA GLU A 94 3.97 -10.37 -19.37
C GLU A 94 3.50 -9.90 -17.98
N PRO A 95 4.31 -10.05 -16.92
CA PRO A 95 3.88 -9.75 -15.55
C PRO A 95 3.31 -8.34 -15.36
N GLU A 96 3.93 -7.32 -15.97
CA GLU A 96 3.50 -5.92 -15.86
C GLU A 96 2.14 -5.68 -16.55
N GLU A 97 1.94 -6.29 -17.72
CA GLU A 97 0.69 -6.20 -18.48
C GLU A 97 -0.46 -6.90 -17.75
N ILE A 98 -0.19 -8.08 -17.18
CA ILE A 98 -1.15 -8.83 -16.35
C ILE A 98 -1.60 -7.96 -15.17
N SER A 99 -0.66 -7.41 -14.40
CA SER A 99 -0.99 -6.62 -13.21
C SER A 99 -1.71 -5.32 -13.55
N ALA A 100 -1.28 -4.61 -14.61
CA ALA A 100 -1.97 -3.41 -15.06
C ALA A 100 -3.40 -3.72 -15.48
N ARG A 101 -3.61 -4.72 -16.34
CA ARG A 101 -4.96 -5.07 -16.81
C ARG A 101 -5.85 -5.59 -15.68
N LYS A 102 -5.30 -6.37 -14.75
CA LYS A 102 -6.02 -6.82 -13.54
C LYS A 102 -6.44 -5.66 -12.66
N CYS A 103 -5.59 -4.64 -12.49
CA CYS A 103 -5.91 -3.43 -11.75
C CYS A 103 -7.03 -2.61 -12.41
N GLU A 104 -6.97 -2.46 -13.73
CA GLU A 104 -8.02 -1.78 -14.51
C GLU A 104 -9.38 -2.44 -14.28
N LEU A 105 -9.45 -3.78 -14.43
CA LEU A 105 -10.67 -4.55 -14.17
C LEU A 105 -11.14 -4.43 -12.71
N ALA A 106 -10.22 -4.40 -11.75
CA ALA A 106 -10.54 -4.20 -10.34
C ALA A 106 -11.15 -2.80 -10.11
N SER A 107 -10.61 -1.77 -10.76
CA SER A 107 -11.03 -0.39 -10.59
C SER A 107 -12.47 -0.17 -11.04
N GLU A 108 -12.89 -0.81 -12.13
CA GLU A 108 -14.26 -0.78 -12.64
C GLU A 108 -15.26 -1.41 -11.66
N GLN A 109 -14.87 -2.49 -10.96
CA GLN A 109 -15.73 -3.16 -9.98
C GLN A 109 -15.74 -2.48 -8.59
N VAL A 110 -14.65 -1.82 -8.22
CA VAL A 110 -14.54 -1.07 -6.95
C VAL A 110 -15.20 0.30 -7.08
N GLY A 111 -15.09 0.97 -8.23
CA GLY A 111 -15.61 2.31 -8.45
C GLY A 111 -14.79 3.42 -7.80
N GLY A 112 -13.53 3.16 -7.45
CA GLY A 112 -12.65 4.11 -6.76
C GLY A 112 -11.20 3.63 -6.65
N PRO A 113 -10.36 4.30 -5.85
CA PRO A 113 -8.94 3.96 -5.70
C PRO A 113 -8.73 2.52 -5.28
N VAL A 114 -7.92 1.81 -6.05
CA VAL A 114 -7.68 0.37 -5.89
C VAL A 114 -6.23 0.03 -6.17
N PHE A 115 -5.71 -0.99 -5.49
CA PHE A 115 -4.54 -1.71 -5.97
C PHE A 115 -4.73 -3.21 -5.92
N VAL A 116 -4.00 -3.90 -6.80
CA VAL A 116 -3.89 -5.36 -6.89
C VAL A 116 -2.43 -5.77 -6.72
N GLU A 117 -2.21 -7.05 -6.47
CA GLU A 117 -0.88 -7.64 -6.31
C GLU A 117 -0.78 -8.95 -7.09
N ASP A 118 0.23 -9.07 -7.95
CA ASP A 118 0.65 -10.34 -8.54
C ASP A 118 2.07 -10.69 -8.09
N THR A 119 2.33 -12.00 -8.01
CA THR A 119 3.60 -12.55 -7.55
C THR A 119 4.08 -13.60 -8.55
N SER A 120 5.32 -13.47 -8.98
CA SER A 120 5.97 -14.36 -9.93
C SER A 120 7.23 -14.96 -9.32
N LEU A 121 7.55 -16.19 -9.72
CA LEU A 121 8.86 -16.79 -9.48
C LEU A 121 9.47 -17.12 -10.84
N CYS A 122 10.58 -16.46 -11.16
CA CYS A 122 11.15 -16.43 -12.50
C CYS A 122 12.49 -17.14 -12.50
N PHE A 123 12.63 -18.22 -13.27
CA PHE A 123 13.91 -18.93 -13.40
C PHE A 123 14.67 -18.38 -14.60
N ASN A 124 15.91 -17.97 -14.41
CA ASN A 124 16.70 -17.34 -15.48
C ASN A 124 16.99 -18.32 -16.61
N ALA A 125 17.28 -19.59 -16.28
CA ALA A 125 17.46 -20.67 -17.24
C ALA A 125 16.24 -20.94 -18.14
N LEU A 126 15.03 -20.57 -17.69
CA LEU A 126 13.78 -20.69 -18.45
C LEU A 126 13.28 -19.34 -18.96
N ALA A 127 14.17 -18.36 -19.13
CA ALA A 127 13.86 -17.01 -19.60
C ALA A 127 12.72 -16.34 -18.79
N GLY A 128 12.66 -16.59 -17.48
CA GLY A 128 11.69 -16.00 -16.57
C GLY A 128 10.44 -16.85 -16.29
N LEU A 129 10.27 -18.00 -16.96
CA LEU A 129 9.23 -18.97 -16.60
C LEU A 129 9.58 -19.72 -15.29
N PRO A 130 8.60 -20.24 -14.53
CA PRO A 130 7.16 -20.19 -14.77
C PRO A 130 6.53 -18.81 -14.57
N GLY A 131 7.24 -17.87 -13.93
CA GLY A 131 6.85 -16.47 -13.83
C GLY A 131 5.46 -16.28 -13.20
N PRO A 132 4.53 -15.56 -13.88
CA PRO A 132 3.19 -15.31 -13.35
C PRO A 132 2.35 -16.59 -13.21
N TYR A 133 2.77 -17.69 -13.85
CA TYR A 133 2.07 -18.97 -13.83
C TYR A 133 2.48 -19.85 -12.64
N ILE A 134 3.37 -19.39 -11.77
CA ILE A 134 3.96 -20.17 -10.66
C ILE A 134 2.92 -20.88 -9.78
N LYS A 135 1.75 -20.28 -9.56
CA LYS A 135 0.65 -20.91 -8.80
C LYS A 135 0.29 -22.28 -9.36
N TRP A 136 0.10 -22.37 -10.67
CA TRP A 136 -0.31 -23.59 -11.35
C TRP A 136 0.81 -24.62 -11.38
N PHE A 137 2.04 -24.18 -11.63
CA PHE A 137 3.20 -25.06 -11.58
C PHE A 137 3.37 -25.66 -10.18
N LEU A 138 3.36 -24.84 -9.13
CA LEU A 138 3.45 -25.32 -7.76
C LEU A 138 2.31 -26.30 -7.41
N GLU A 139 1.06 -25.99 -7.81
CA GLU A 139 -0.08 -26.88 -7.54
C GLU A 139 0.06 -28.25 -8.21
N LYS A 140 0.54 -28.28 -9.46
CA LYS A 140 0.59 -29.53 -10.24
C LYS A 140 1.85 -30.34 -10.02
N THR A 141 2.99 -29.68 -9.79
CA THR A 141 4.29 -30.33 -9.74
C THR A 141 4.87 -30.38 -8.32
N GLY A 142 4.34 -29.58 -7.39
CA GLY A 142 4.91 -29.42 -6.06
C GLY A 142 6.31 -28.79 -6.10
N HIS A 143 6.93 -28.66 -4.93
CA HIS A 143 8.30 -28.15 -4.79
C HIS A 143 9.33 -29.00 -5.53
N GLU A 144 9.23 -30.33 -5.39
CA GLU A 144 10.14 -31.27 -6.08
C GLU A 144 10.04 -31.11 -7.60
N GLY A 145 8.83 -31.02 -8.15
CA GLY A 145 8.66 -30.82 -9.58
C GLY A 145 9.20 -29.49 -10.07
N LEU A 146 9.09 -28.41 -9.28
CA LEU A 146 9.72 -27.12 -9.60
C LEU A 146 11.24 -27.21 -9.63
N ASN A 147 11.87 -27.96 -8.70
CA ASN A 147 13.30 -28.25 -8.77
C ASN A 147 13.65 -29.09 -10.02
N ASN A 148 12.83 -30.09 -10.34
CA ASN A 148 13.04 -30.98 -11.49
C ASN A 148 12.95 -30.25 -12.84
N LEU A 149 12.15 -29.17 -12.95
CA LEU A 149 12.13 -28.31 -14.15
C LEU A 149 13.51 -27.73 -14.49
N LEU A 150 14.36 -27.56 -13.47
CA LEU A 150 15.70 -27.03 -13.63
C LEU A 150 16.76 -28.13 -13.68
N ALA A 151 16.42 -29.42 -13.55
CA ALA A 151 17.41 -30.50 -13.39
C ALA A 151 18.49 -30.52 -14.48
N SER A 152 18.12 -30.25 -15.73
CA SER A 152 19.02 -30.25 -16.89
C SER A 152 19.83 -28.97 -17.09
N TYR A 153 19.58 -27.92 -16.29
CA TYR A 153 20.24 -26.61 -16.43
C TYR A 153 21.29 -26.44 -15.34
N GLU A 154 22.51 -26.01 -15.68
CA GLU A 154 23.51 -25.67 -14.66
C GLU A 154 23.09 -24.42 -13.87
N ASP A 155 22.50 -23.44 -14.58
CA ASP A 155 21.99 -22.21 -13.98
C ASP A 155 20.74 -22.47 -13.14
N LYS A 156 20.87 -22.26 -11.83
CA LYS A 156 19.77 -22.31 -10.85
C LYS A 156 19.33 -20.92 -10.40
N SER A 157 19.88 -19.86 -10.99
CA SER A 157 19.54 -18.49 -10.62
C SER A 157 18.10 -18.17 -10.99
N ALA A 158 17.48 -17.39 -10.13
CA ALA A 158 16.08 -17.01 -10.24
C ALA A 158 15.88 -15.65 -9.58
N TYR A 159 14.68 -15.09 -9.78
CA TYR A 159 14.24 -13.96 -8.99
C TYR A 159 12.78 -14.13 -8.60
N ALA A 160 12.48 -13.76 -7.36
CA ALA A 160 11.12 -13.51 -6.91
C ALA A 160 10.71 -12.11 -7.35
N GLN A 161 9.51 -11.96 -7.91
CA GLN A 161 8.96 -10.67 -8.34
C GLN A 161 7.58 -10.45 -7.74
N CYS A 162 7.35 -9.23 -7.25
CA CYS A 162 6.03 -8.75 -6.88
C CYS A 162 5.75 -7.49 -7.69
N ILE A 163 4.56 -7.41 -8.27
CA ILE A 163 4.08 -6.19 -8.91
C ILE A 163 2.81 -5.77 -8.19
N PHE A 164 2.84 -4.56 -7.64
CA PHE A 164 1.62 -3.85 -7.27
C PHE A 164 1.19 -2.99 -8.45
N ALA A 165 -0.11 -2.97 -8.74
CA ALA A 165 -0.68 -2.05 -9.70
C ALA A 165 -1.77 -1.24 -9.03
N PHE A 166 -1.71 0.09 -9.14
CA PHE A 166 -2.64 1.03 -8.53
C PHE A 166 -3.40 1.81 -9.60
N SER A 167 -4.69 2.03 -9.39
CA SER A 167 -5.50 2.96 -10.16
C SER A 167 -6.28 3.88 -9.22
N ALA A 168 -6.39 5.16 -9.59
CA ALA A 168 -7.21 6.12 -8.88
C ALA A 168 -8.73 5.88 -9.05
N GLY A 169 -9.13 5.03 -10.01
CA GLY A 169 -10.52 4.66 -10.25
C GLY A 169 -10.83 4.37 -11.72
N PRO A 170 -12.12 4.13 -12.05
CA PRO A 170 -12.57 3.84 -13.41
C PRO A 170 -12.10 4.87 -14.43
N GLY A 171 -11.51 4.40 -15.53
CA GLY A 171 -10.96 5.25 -16.59
C GLY A 171 -9.58 5.88 -16.30
N CYS A 172 -8.97 5.63 -15.14
CA CYS A 172 -7.58 6.01 -14.87
C CYS A 172 -6.63 4.87 -15.23
N SER A 173 -5.59 5.17 -16.02
CA SER A 173 -4.54 4.20 -16.35
C SER A 173 -3.81 3.73 -15.08
N PRO A 174 -3.64 2.41 -14.89
CA PRO A 174 -2.89 1.89 -13.75
C PRO A 174 -1.41 2.27 -13.78
N VAL A 175 -0.83 2.49 -12.60
CA VAL A 175 0.60 2.64 -12.37
C VAL A 175 1.13 1.37 -11.69
N THR A 176 2.21 0.80 -12.22
CA THR A 176 2.81 -0.44 -11.71
C THR A 176 4.06 -0.16 -10.88
N PHE A 177 4.28 -1.01 -9.86
CA PHE A 177 5.40 -0.94 -8.93
C PHE A 177 6.03 -2.32 -8.82
N ASP A 178 7.15 -2.51 -9.53
CA ASP A 178 7.93 -3.75 -9.51
C ASP A 178 8.86 -3.81 -8.29
N GLY A 179 8.91 -4.96 -7.65
CA GLY A 179 9.94 -5.30 -6.68
C GLY A 179 10.47 -6.69 -6.96
N ARG A 180 11.79 -6.83 -7.07
CA ARG A 180 12.46 -8.10 -7.35
C ARG A 180 13.47 -8.42 -6.27
N THR A 181 13.64 -9.70 -5.97
CA THR A 181 14.73 -10.22 -5.14
C THR A 181 15.43 -11.34 -5.90
N PRO A 182 16.71 -11.17 -6.27
CA PRO A 182 17.48 -12.23 -6.91
C PRO A 182 17.84 -13.32 -5.89
N GLY A 183 18.07 -14.53 -6.39
CA GLY A 183 18.39 -15.70 -5.60
C GLY A 183 18.63 -16.92 -6.45
N ILE A 184 18.57 -18.09 -5.81
CA ILE A 184 18.72 -19.38 -6.47
C ILE A 184 17.61 -20.35 -6.05
N ILE A 185 17.31 -21.29 -6.94
CA ILE A 185 16.40 -22.40 -6.67
C ILE A 185 17.17 -23.56 -6.05
N VAL A 186 16.70 -24.02 -4.89
CA VAL A 186 17.34 -25.06 -4.07
C VAL A 186 16.32 -26.14 -3.70
N PRO A 187 16.76 -27.36 -3.32
CA PRO A 187 15.86 -28.35 -2.76
C PRO A 187 15.09 -27.78 -1.56
N ALA A 188 13.81 -28.16 -1.46
CA ALA A 188 12.90 -27.61 -0.46
C ALA A 188 13.42 -27.77 0.97
N ARG A 189 13.43 -26.66 1.73
CA ARG A 189 13.75 -26.63 3.18
C ARG A 189 12.82 -25.69 3.91
N GLY A 190 12.58 -25.95 5.19
CA GLY A 190 11.66 -25.19 6.04
C GLY A 190 10.18 -25.61 5.89
N PRO A 191 9.24 -24.87 6.50
CA PRO A 191 7.81 -25.17 6.46
C PRO A 191 7.19 -24.96 5.06
N HIS A 192 6.29 -25.85 4.64
CA HIS A 192 5.61 -25.79 3.34
C HIS A 192 4.30 -24.98 3.36
N ASP A 193 4.16 -24.06 4.30
CA ASP A 193 2.89 -23.39 4.57
C ASP A 193 2.62 -22.19 3.64
N PHE A 194 3.64 -21.66 2.95
CA PHE A 194 3.50 -20.49 2.08
C PHE A 194 4.18 -20.64 0.71
N GLY A 195 3.41 -21.13 -0.26
CA GLY A 195 3.79 -21.10 -1.66
C GLY A 195 5.10 -21.82 -1.95
N TRP A 196 5.96 -21.18 -2.73
CA TRP A 196 7.25 -21.71 -3.20
C TRP A 196 8.44 -21.25 -2.32
N ASP A 197 8.18 -20.60 -1.19
CA ASP A 197 9.22 -20.15 -0.26
C ASP A 197 10.25 -21.24 0.10
N PRO A 198 9.88 -22.53 0.28
CA PRO A 198 10.85 -23.58 0.62
C PRO A 198 11.96 -23.80 -0.40
N ILE A 199 11.77 -23.42 -1.67
CA ILE A 199 12.73 -23.69 -2.75
C ILE A 199 13.51 -22.45 -3.18
N PHE A 200 13.22 -21.28 -2.62
CA PHE A 200 13.87 -20.03 -3.01
C PHE A 200 14.82 -19.55 -1.91
N GLN A 201 16.11 -19.48 -2.24
CA GLN A 201 17.15 -18.92 -1.37
C GLN A 201 17.59 -17.56 -1.93
N PRO A 202 17.32 -16.44 -1.25
CA PRO A 202 17.72 -15.11 -1.72
C PRO A 202 19.24 -14.91 -1.66
N ASP A 203 19.76 -14.09 -2.57
CA ASP A 203 21.18 -13.74 -2.59
C ASP A 203 21.64 -13.13 -1.27
N GLY A 204 22.83 -13.53 -0.81
CA GLY A 204 23.40 -13.08 0.47
C GLY A 204 22.93 -13.88 1.70
N TYR A 205 22.07 -14.89 1.52
CA TYR A 205 21.57 -15.74 2.59
C TYR A 205 21.81 -17.22 2.30
N THR A 206 21.88 -18.03 3.37
CA THR A 206 21.96 -19.50 3.31
C THR A 206 20.61 -20.19 3.57
N LEU A 207 19.65 -19.43 4.10
CA LEU A 207 18.30 -19.88 4.42
C LEU A 207 17.36 -19.69 3.23
N THR A 208 16.40 -20.60 3.05
CA THR A 208 15.28 -20.36 2.13
C THR A 208 14.31 -19.35 2.75
N TYR A 209 13.43 -18.75 1.94
CA TYR A 209 12.38 -17.87 2.49
C TYR A 209 11.52 -18.54 3.56
N ALA A 210 11.30 -19.86 3.46
CA ALA A 210 10.52 -20.59 4.45
C ALA A 210 11.28 -20.76 5.79
N GLU A 211 12.61 -20.81 5.75
CA GLU A 211 13.46 -20.93 6.95
C GLU A 211 13.72 -19.57 7.63
N MET A 212 13.46 -18.45 6.94
CA MET A 212 13.67 -17.10 7.48
C MET A 212 12.59 -16.69 8.48
N ASP A 213 12.98 -15.93 9.50
CA ASP A 213 12.02 -15.18 10.31
C ASP A 213 11.24 -14.18 9.44
N LYS A 214 9.94 -14.02 9.73
CA LYS A 214 9.05 -13.15 8.96
C LYS A 214 9.56 -11.70 8.90
N ALA A 215 10.09 -11.16 9.99
CA ALA A 215 10.57 -9.79 10.03
C ALA A 215 11.85 -9.61 9.17
N GLU A 216 12.74 -10.59 9.19
CA GLU A 216 13.95 -10.57 8.34
C GLU A 216 13.61 -10.73 6.86
N LYS A 217 12.71 -11.67 6.51
CA LYS A 217 12.22 -11.82 5.14
C LYS A 217 11.62 -10.50 4.64
N ASN A 218 10.79 -9.84 5.45
CA ASN A 218 10.13 -8.60 5.08
C ASN A 218 11.10 -7.45 4.77
N LYS A 219 12.34 -7.45 5.27
CA LYS A 219 13.33 -6.41 4.94
C LYS A 219 13.88 -6.53 3.51
N ILE A 220 13.92 -7.74 2.97
CA ILE A 220 14.56 -8.03 1.68
C ILE A 220 13.58 -8.47 0.59
N SER A 221 12.33 -8.76 0.95
CA SER A 221 11.40 -9.40 0.04
C SER A 221 11.02 -8.50 -1.14
N HIS A 222 10.83 -9.15 -2.28
CA HIS A 222 10.27 -8.60 -3.50
C HIS A 222 8.96 -7.82 -3.23
N ARG A 223 8.09 -8.35 -2.36
CA ARG A 223 6.86 -7.67 -1.92
C ARG A 223 7.14 -6.38 -1.16
N TYR A 224 8.06 -6.36 -0.20
CA TYR A 224 8.44 -5.13 0.50
C TYR A 224 9.02 -4.08 -0.43
N ARG A 225 9.91 -4.48 -1.34
CA ARG A 225 10.49 -3.58 -2.35
C ARG A 225 9.42 -2.93 -3.23
N ALA A 226 8.43 -3.71 -3.65
CA ALA A 226 7.31 -3.21 -4.45
C ALA A 226 6.37 -2.30 -3.64
N LEU A 227 6.04 -2.69 -2.40
CA LEU A 227 5.20 -1.91 -1.49
C LEU A 227 5.84 -0.59 -1.08
N ALA A 228 7.14 -0.54 -0.87
CA ALA A 228 7.84 0.71 -0.55
C ALA A 228 7.67 1.74 -1.67
N LYS A 229 7.73 1.30 -2.93
CA LYS A 229 7.46 2.16 -4.10
C LYS A 229 6.00 2.63 -4.15
N LEU A 230 5.04 1.72 -3.92
CA LEU A 230 3.62 2.08 -3.83
C LEU A 230 3.36 3.07 -2.68
N GLN A 231 3.94 2.83 -1.50
CA GLN A 231 3.79 3.71 -0.33
C GLN A 231 4.31 5.11 -0.64
N GLN A 232 5.50 5.23 -1.21
CA GLN A 232 6.07 6.50 -1.61
C GLN A 232 5.15 7.22 -2.60
N TYR A 233 4.64 6.50 -3.61
CA TYR A 233 3.69 7.06 -4.57
C TYR A 233 2.41 7.58 -3.91
N LEU A 234 1.83 6.83 -2.97
CA LEU A 234 0.62 7.26 -2.25
C LEU A 234 0.88 8.49 -1.36
N VAL A 235 2.08 8.61 -0.78
CA VAL A 235 2.50 9.79 -0.02
C VAL A 235 2.64 11.01 -0.93
N ASP A 236 3.35 10.86 -2.05
CA ASP A 236 3.63 11.95 -2.98
C ASP A 236 2.36 12.46 -3.70
N ASN A 237 1.33 11.62 -3.78
CA ASN A 237 0.07 11.92 -4.48
C ASN A 237 -1.15 12.03 -3.53
N ALA A 238 -0.93 12.20 -2.23
CA ALA A 238 -1.99 12.25 -1.22
C ALA A 238 -3.11 13.28 -1.55
N ASP A 239 -2.72 14.47 -2.02
CA ASP A 239 -3.66 15.53 -2.36
C ASP A 239 -4.56 15.15 -3.54
N ALA A 240 -4.01 14.49 -4.55
CA ALA A 240 -4.76 14.05 -5.73
C ALA A 240 -5.79 12.94 -5.39
N LEU A 241 -5.48 12.09 -4.42
CA LEU A 241 -6.39 11.04 -3.93
C LEU A 241 -7.56 11.60 -3.10
N SER A 242 -7.39 12.80 -2.53
CA SER A 242 -8.41 13.47 -1.71
C SER A 242 -9.43 14.26 -2.55
N ALA A 243 -9.16 14.46 -3.84
CA ALA A 243 -10.07 15.17 -4.74
C ALA A 243 -11.29 14.29 -5.08
N PRO A 244 -12.52 14.84 -5.06
CA PRO A 244 -13.68 14.09 -5.52
C PRO A 244 -13.49 13.66 -6.98
N PRO A 245 -13.93 12.45 -7.38
CA PRO A 245 -13.79 12.00 -8.75
C PRO A 245 -14.40 13.03 -9.69
N ALA A 246 -13.64 13.43 -10.72
CA ALA A 246 -14.11 14.38 -11.71
C ALA A 246 -15.46 13.89 -12.25
N ALA A 247 -16.51 14.70 -12.07
CA ALA A 247 -17.84 14.34 -12.52
C ALA A 247 -17.76 13.97 -14.01
N LYS A 248 -18.16 12.74 -14.35
CA LYS A 248 -18.30 12.34 -15.75
C LYS A 248 -19.29 13.31 -16.37
N VAL A 249 -18.82 14.19 -17.24
CA VAL A 249 -19.68 15.01 -18.10
C VAL A 249 -20.48 14.01 -18.92
N ALA A 250 -21.75 13.86 -18.59
CA ALA A 250 -22.68 13.07 -19.39
C ALA A 250 -22.62 13.65 -20.80
N LYS A 251 -22.07 12.89 -21.75
CA LYS A 251 -22.26 13.18 -23.17
C LYS A 251 -23.75 12.98 -23.43
N GLY A 252 -24.49 14.09 -23.43
CA GLY A 252 -25.87 14.11 -23.88
C GLY A 252 -25.92 13.68 -25.34
N THR A 253 -26.72 12.67 -25.60
CA THR A 253 -27.31 12.35 -26.91
C THR A 253 -28.76 12.05 -26.69
#